data_AF-A0A9P8VM66-F1
#
_entry.id   AF-A0A9P8VM66-F1
#
_cell.length_a   1.000
_cell.length_b   1.000
_cell.length_c   1.000
_cell.angle_alpha   90.00
_cell.angle_beta   90.00
_cell.angle_gamma   90.00
#
_symmetry.space_group_name_H-M   'P 1'
#
loop_
_entity.id
_entity.type
_entity.pdbx_description
1 polymer ?
#
loop_
_entity_poly.entity_id
_entity_poly.type
_entity_poly.pdbx_seq_one_letter_code
_entity_poly.pdbx_strand_id
1 'polypeptide(L)'
;MQSVKILTAAAVIGAQLVAGQSSACRNDFTITSVAQATNIPCATLEKDLIVDSTVSGNLVVEGITRIRGSFIITNASAINQLSSTTLRTIDQEFHLEALTQIRGIQMPALTDIGSIRWIHLPELNSIQLGQSGVTSATEVEISDTALSSLSEFKVSSVSIMKINNNDRLQTYESTLANVTDELTFSSNGADLVVSLPDLIWANNLGFTDVAEVNLPALQYINDSIRFDDSSLTSFSAPNLTTVEKGDLAFVANLELGNLTFPSLTQIGGSLTLINNTALETVDGFPLLEEVGGAIRLGGNFQNVSLPALERAAGDFVLASTGDITDTCKTFESMEGDQIKGGFACRGDDDKANDENEVNTDGGSNGGGNGGSSNNDDSAAGTVSANMLALVAAGAIGIFAQLL
;
A
#
# COMPACT_ATOMS: atom_id res chain seq x y z
N MET A 1 -10.15 -74.35 27.62
CA MET A 1 -9.34 -73.23 28.13
C MET A 1 -7.94 -73.37 27.54
N GLN A 2 -7.72 -72.76 26.37
CA GLN A 2 -6.47 -72.80 25.62
C GLN A 2 -5.66 -71.55 25.95
N SER A 3 -4.42 -71.76 26.41
CA SER A 3 -3.47 -70.69 26.73
C SER A 3 -2.79 -70.20 25.46
N VAL A 4 -2.96 -68.90 25.18
CA VAL A 4 -2.40 -68.18 24.04
C VAL A 4 -0.89 -68.03 24.21
N LYS A 5 -0.12 -68.49 23.21
CA LYS A 5 1.32 -68.21 23.09
C LYS A 5 1.49 -66.83 22.47
N ILE A 6 2.06 -65.90 23.22
CA ILE A 6 2.49 -64.58 22.75
C ILE A 6 3.85 -64.77 22.08
N LEU A 7 3.92 -64.59 20.75
CA LEU A 7 5.17 -64.39 20.03
C LEU A 7 5.60 -62.93 20.16
N THR A 8 6.74 -62.70 20.78
CA THR A 8 7.45 -61.41 20.81
C THR A 8 8.06 -61.14 19.44
N ALA A 9 7.49 -60.18 18.70
CA ALA A 9 8.12 -59.58 17.53
C ALA A 9 9.11 -58.50 17.99
N ALA A 10 10.40 -58.71 17.75
CA ALA A 10 11.42 -57.71 17.95
C ALA A 10 11.25 -56.60 16.89
N ALA A 11 10.86 -55.40 17.31
CA ALA A 11 10.90 -54.22 16.47
C ALA A 11 12.36 -53.81 16.26
N VAL A 12 12.87 -53.99 15.04
CA VAL A 12 14.12 -53.37 14.61
C VAL A 12 13.83 -51.88 14.49
N ILE A 13 14.30 -51.10 15.45
CA ILE A 13 14.38 -49.65 15.35
C ILE A 13 15.37 -49.37 14.21
N GLY A 14 14.85 -49.12 13.01
CA GLY A 14 15.59 -48.50 11.95
C GLY A 14 15.93 -47.08 12.40
N ALA A 15 17.08 -46.90 13.03
CA ALA A 15 17.71 -45.60 13.11
C ALA A 15 17.93 -45.14 11.67
N GLN A 16 17.02 -44.32 11.14
CA GLN A 16 17.28 -43.58 9.93
C GLN A 16 18.51 -42.74 10.21
N LEU A 17 19.59 -43.07 9.51
CA LEU A 17 20.79 -42.27 9.45
C LEU A 17 20.32 -40.86 9.08
N VAL A 18 20.42 -39.91 10.01
CA VAL A 18 20.53 -38.51 9.66
C VAL A 18 21.84 -38.43 8.89
N ALA A 19 21.76 -38.61 7.56
CA ALA A 19 22.89 -38.37 6.68
C ALA A 19 23.41 -36.98 7.04
N GLY A 20 24.69 -36.92 7.42
CA GLY A 20 25.29 -35.68 7.89
C GLY A 20 25.14 -34.61 6.82
N GLN A 21 24.16 -33.71 6.98
CA GLN A 21 24.12 -32.48 6.21
C GLN A 21 25.49 -31.81 6.39
N SER A 22 26.05 -31.34 5.28
CA SER A 22 27.28 -30.54 5.29
C SER A 22 27.14 -29.45 6.36
N SER A 23 28.18 -29.24 7.17
CA SER A 23 28.20 -28.12 8.13
C SER A 23 27.97 -26.76 7.44
N ALA A 24 28.28 -26.67 6.14
CA ALA A 24 27.99 -25.51 5.31
C ALA A 24 26.49 -25.20 5.17
N CYS A 25 25.60 -26.19 5.36
CA CYS A 25 24.16 -26.02 5.22
C CYS A 25 23.46 -25.63 6.53
N ARG A 26 24.21 -25.54 7.63
CA ARG A 26 23.73 -25.09 8.94
C ARG A 26 24.05 -23.62 9.23
N ASN A 27 24.87 -23.01 8.40
CA ASN A 27 25.32 -21.62 8.49
C ASN A 27 24.96 -20.91 7.18
N ASP A 28 25.19 -19.60 7.13
CA ASP A 28 25.03 -18.84 5.89
C ASP A 28 25.94 -19.43 4.80
N PHE A 29 25.43 -19.44 3.57
CA PHE A 29 26.16 -19.91 2.42
C PHE A 29 26.37 -18.75 1.44
N THR A 30 27.61 -18.29 1.29
CA THR A 30 27.94 -17.22 0.34
C THR A 30 28.38 -17.78 -1.00
N ILE A 31 27.64 -17.47 -2.06
CA ILE A 31 28.00 -17.71 -3.46
C ILE A 31 28.98 -16.61 -3.89
N THR A 32 30.20 -17.01 -4.21
CA THR A 32 31.27 -16.10 -4.70
C THR A 32 31.53 -16.25 -6.20
N SER A 33 30.88 -17.22 -6.86
CA SER A 33 30.95 -17.42 -8.31
C SER A 33 29.72 -18.18 -8.81
N VAL A 34 29.36 -17.99 -10.08
CA VAL A 34 28.22 -18.70 -10.71
C VAL A 34 28.35 -20.22 -10.69
N ALA A 35 29.58 -20.77 -10.69
CA ALA A 35 29.81 -22.21 -10.61
C ALA A 35 29.49 -22.80 -9.23
N GLN A 36 29.55 -21.99 -8.16
CA GLN A 36 29.20 -22.40 -6.81
C GLN A 36 27.67 -22.49 -6.63
N ALA A 37 26.92 -21.65 -7.35
CA ALA A 37 25.46 -21.57 -7.27
C ALA A 37 24.74 -22.85 -7.71
N THR A 38 25.38 -23.69 -8.54
CA THR A 38 24.85 -24.98 -9.00
C THR A 38 25.36 -26.17 -8.18
N ASN A 39 26.20 -25.95 -7.17
CA ASN A 39 26.88 -27.00 -6.40
C ASN A 39 26.72 -26.81 -4.87
N ILE A 40 25.56 -26.31 -4.45
CA ILE A 40 25.23 -26.17 -3.02
C ILE A 40 25.07 -27.57 -2.41
N PRO A 41 25.78 -27.93 -1.31
CA PRO A 41 25.88 -29.32 -0.85
C PRO A 41 24.64 -29.82 -0.08
N CYS A 42 23.46 -29.26 -0.33
CA CYS A 42 22.20 -29.61 0.31
C CYS A 42 20.99 -29.16 -0.50
N ALA A 43 19.88 -29.89 -0.30
CA ALA A 43 18.56 -29.48 -0.78
C ALA A 43 17.91 -28.41 0.13
N THR A 44 18.26 -28.38 1.42
CA THR A 44 17.75 -27.38 2.38
C THR A 44 18.92 -26.65 3.04
N LEU A 45 18.90 -25.33 2.97
CA LEU A 45 19.80 -24.45 3.71
C LEU A 45 19.09 -23.92 4.96
N GLU A 46 19.70 -24.10 6.14
CA GLU A 46 19.07 -23.73 7.42
C GLU A 46 19.19 -22.23 7.76
N LYS A 47 20.00 -21.49 7.00
CA LYS A 47 20.30 -20.07 7.18
C LYS A 47 20.24 -19.33 5.83
N ASP A 48 20.93 -18.21 5.70
CA ASP A 48 20.80 -17.33 4.54
C ASP A 48 21.64 -17.80 3.36
N LEU A 49 21.09 -17.69 2.16
CA LEU A 49 21.83 -17.80 0.91
C LEU A 49 22.23 -16.39 0.48
N ILE A 50 23.52 -16.09 0.48
CA ILE A 50 24.04 -14.77 0.19
C ILE A 50 24.82 -14.82 -1.12
N VAL A 51 24.65 -13.84 -2.00
CA VAL A 51 25.46 -13.71 -3.22
C VAL A 51 26.41 -12.54 -3.04
N ASP A 52 27.71 -12.82 -3.20
CA ASP A 52 28.74 -11.80 -3.12
C ASP A 52 28.60 -10.79 -4.27
N SER A 53 28.82 -9.51 -3.98
CA SER A 53 28.72 -8.40 -4.94
C SER A 53 29.61 -8.54 -6.19
N THR A 54 30.65 -9.38 -6.14
CA THR A 54 31.55 -9.64 -7.28
C THR A 54 30.98 -10.62 -8.30
N VAL A 55 29.88 -11.31 -8.00
CA VAL A 55 29.23 -12.24 -8.93
C VAL A 55 28.65 -11.48 -10.11
N SER A 56 28.87 -11.99 -11.32
CA SER A 56 28.47 -11.36 -12.58
C SER A 56 27.90 -12.36 -13.58
N GLY A 57 27.08 -11.89 -14.50
CA GLY A 57 26.49 -12.68 -15.58
C GLY A 57 25.16 -13.34 -15.18
N ASN A 58 24.94 -14.56 -15.66
CA ASN A 58 23.70 -15.29 -15.38
C ASN A 58 23.89 -16.17 -14.14
N LEU A 59 23.15 -15.87 -13.08
CA LEU A 59 23.17 -16.63 -11.83
C LEU A 59 22.10 -17.71 -11.85
N VAL A 60 22.55 -18.96 -11.89
CA VAL A 60 21.69 -20.16 -11.89
C VAL A 60 21.85 -20.87 -10.55
N VAL A 61 20.81 -20.82 -9.71
CA VAL A 61 20.80 -21.46 -8.38
C VAL A 61 20.05 -22.79 -8.50
N GLU A 62 20.76 -23.91 -8.39
CA GLU A 62 20.18 -25.23 -8.66
C GLU A 62 20.57 -26.26 -7.61
N GLY A 63 19.72 -27.27 -7.45
CA GLY A 63 19.86 -28.36 -6.49
C GLY A 63 19.28 -28.06 -5.11
N ILE A 64 19.28 -26.80 -4.68
CA ILE A 64 18.57 -26.35 -3.48
C ILE A 64 17.07 -26.23 -3.76
N THR A 65 16.25 -26.70 -2.82
CA THR A 65 14.78 -26.65 -2.91
C THR A 65 14.14 -25.75 -1.86
N ARG A 66 14.82 -25.50 -0.73
CA ARG A 66 14.35 -24.61 0.34
C ARG A 66 15.48 -23.86 1.02
N ILE A 67 15.25 -22.59 1.28
CA ILE A 67 16.09 -21.74 2.13
C ILE A 67 15.26 -21.38 3.36
N ARG A 68 15.70 -21.77 4.56
CA ARG A 68 15.03 -21.39 5.82
C ARG A 68 15.34 -19.95 6.26
N GLY A 69 16.47 -19.44 5.78
CA GLY A 69 16.82 -18.03 5.90
C GLY A 69 16.26 -17.20 4.75
N SER A 70 16.96 -16.11 4.49
CA SER A 70 16.71 -15.22 3.36
C SER A 70 17.57 -15.60 2.15
N PHE A 71 17.12 -15.26 0.95
CA PHE A 71 17.95 -15.25 -0.25
C PHE A 71 18.32 -13.80 -0.57
N ILE A 72 19.58 -13.45 -0.39
CA ILE A 72 20.08 -12.07 -0.37
C ILE A 72 21.06 -11.86 -1.53
N ILE A 73 20.76 -10.89 -2.39
CA ILE A 73 21.66 -10.40 -3.44
C ILE A 73 21.67 -8.88 -3.38
N THR A 74 22.79 -8.30 -2.96
CA THR A 74 22.94 -6.84 -2.85
C THR A 74 24.17 -6.37 -3.62
N ASN A 75 24.06 -5.24 -4.32
CA ASN A 75 25.17 -4.58 -5.03
C ASN A 75 25.88 -5.42 -6.12
N ALA A 76 25.33 -6.58 -6.50
CA ALA A 76 25.84 -7.43 -7.57
C ALA A 76 25.37 -6.91 -8.95
N SER A 77 25.74 -5.66 -9.25
CA SER A 77 25.25 -4.88 -10.40
C SER A 77 25.48 -5.52 -11.77
N ALA A 78 26.43 -6.46 -11.88
CA ALA A 78 26.76 -7.16 -13.11
C ALA A 78 25.97 -8.46 -13.32
N ILE A 79 25.02 -8.81 -12.43
CA ILE A 79 24.10 -9.92 -12.64
C ILE A 79 23.02 -9.50 -13.62
N ASN A 80 22.86 -10.26 -14.70
CA ASN A 80 21.93 -9.95 -15.78
C ASN A 80 20.64 -10.79 -15.72
N GLN A 81 20.73 -11.98 -15.14
CA GLN A 81 19.64 -12.95 -15.05
C GLN A 81 19.79 -13.74 -13.77
N LEU A 82 18.67 -13.98 -13.08
CA LEU A 82 18.58 -14.91 -11.96
C LEU A 82 17.61 -16.05 -12.31
N SER A 83 17.98 -17.29 -12.06
CA SER A 83 17.07 -18.42 -12.30
C SER A 83 17.26 -19.59 -11.35
N SER A 84 16.18 -20.32 -11.10
CA SER A 84 16.19 -21.62 -10.41
C SER A 84 15.02 -22.48 -10.86
N THR A 85 15.27 -23.74 -11.22
CA THR A 85 14.22 -24.72 -11.49
C THR A 85 13.88 -25.58 -10.26
N THR A 86 14.73 -25.59 -9.24
CA THR A 86 14.54 -26.42 -8.04
C THR A 86 14.06 -25.67 -6.80
N LEU A 87 14.36 -24.37 -6.66
CA LEU A 87 14.01 -23.60 -5.47
C LEU A 87 12.50 -23.39 -5.39
N ARG A 88 11.89 -23.88 -4.30
CA ARG A 88 10.44 -23.86 -4.07
C ARG A 88 10.00 -22.91 -2.99
N THR A 89 10.85 -22.73 -1.98
CA THR A 89 10.50 -22.00 -0.77
C THR A 89 11.67 -21.17 -0.24
N ILE A 90 11.37 -19.93 0.11
CA ILE A 90 12.23 -19.04 0.90
C ILE A 90 11.44 -18.68 2.15
N ASP A 91 11.82 -19.19 3.32
CA ASP A 91 11.00 -19.06 4.53
C ASP A 91 10.98 -17.63 5.09
N GLN A 92 12.05 -16.85 4.86
CA GLN A 92 12.17 -15.46 5.27
C GLN A 92 12.12 -14.56 4.03
N GLU A 93 13.14 -13.74 3.80
CA GLU A 93 13.09 -12.67 2.80
C GLU A 93 13.75 -13.07 1.47
N PHE A 94 13.12 -12.72 0.35
CA PHE A 94 13.78 -12.67 -0.95
C PHE A 94 14.24 -11.25 -1.24
N HIS A 95 15.48 -10.95 -0.87
CA HIS A 95 16.07 -9.61 -0.90
C HIS A 95 16.95 -9.43 -2.14
N LEU A 96 16.50 -8.56 -3.06
CA LEU A 96 17.25 -8.12 -4.22
C LEU A 96 17.41 -6.60 -4.14
N GLU A 97 18.66 -6.12 -4.10
CA GLU A 97 18.92 -4.69 -3.99
C GLU A 97 20.11 -4.23 -4.85
N ALA A 98 19.92 -3.12 -5.55
CA ALA A 98 20.94 -2.48 -6.37
C ALA A 98 21.55 -3.41 -7.44
N LEU A 99 20.69 -4.15 -8.15
CA LEU A 99 21.07 -5.03 -9.25
C LEU A 99 20.79 -4.33 -10.59
N THR A 100 21.57 -3.31 -10.89
CA THR A 100 21.28 -2.35 -11.97
C THR A 100 21.27 -2.94 -13.39
N GLN A 101 21.74 -4.16 -13.61
CA GLN A 101 21.71 -4.83 -14.92
C GLN A 101 20.77 -6.05 -14.96
N ILE A 102 20.09 -6.39 -13.87
CA ILE A 102 19.22 -7.58 -13.84
C ILE A 102 18.02 -7.33 -14.76
N ARG A 103 17.81 -8.20 -15.74
CA ARG A 103 16.71 -8.09 -16.71
C ARG A 103 15.58 -9.05 -16.43
N GLY A 104 15.90 -10.20 -15.83
CA GLY A 104 14.88 -11.19 -15.52
C GLY A 104 15.18 -12.10 -14.34
N ILE A 105 14.07 -12.57 -13.75
CA ILE A 105 14.04 -13.56 -12.67
C ILE A 105 13.14 -14.71 -13.12
N GLN A 106 13.68 -15.93 -13.21
CA GLN A 106 12.96 -17.12 -13.65
C GLN A 106 13.04 -18.22 -12.59
N MET A 107 12.00 -18.33 -11.77
CA MET A 107 11.90 -19.33 -10.71
C MET A 107 10.54 -20.05 -10.75
N PRO A 108 10.29 -20.88 -11.78
CA PRO A 108 8.98 -21.51 -12.00
C PRO A 108 8.56 -22.51 -10.90
N ALA A 109 9.47 -22.89 -10.00
CA ALA A 109 9.16 -23.76 -8.86
C ALA A 109 8.87 -22.99 -7.57
N LEU A 110 9.19 -21.69 -7.50
CA LEU A 110 9.10 -20.86 -6.29
C LEU A 110 7.65 -20.42 -6.04
N THR A 111 7.01 -20.97 -5.02
CA THR A 111 5.59 -20.69 -4.71
C THR A 111 5.41 -19.99 -3.37
N ASP A 112 6.33 -20.23 -2.42
CA ASP A 112 6.20 -19.78 -1.04
C ASP A 112 7.38 -18.92 -0.62
N ILE A 113 7.09 -17.67 -0.27
CA ILE A 113 8.09 -16.68 0.14
C ILE A 113 7.61 -16.06 1.45
N GLY A 114 8.50 -15.88 2.43
CA GLY A 114 8.16 -15.18 3.67
C GLY A 114 7.86 -13.70 3.42
N SER A 115 8.80 -12.99 2.79
CA SER A 115 8.69 -11.59 2.37
C SER A 115 9.51 -11.31 1.11
N ILE A 116 9.09 -10.31 0.34
CA ILE A 116 9.74 -9.87 -0.90
C ILE A 116 10.25 -8.45 -0.69
N ARG A 117 11.54 -8.23 -0.95
CA ARG A 117 12.13 -6.89 -0.91
C ARG A 117 13.03 -6.67 -2.12
N TRP A 118 12.49 -6.00 -3.13
CA TRP A 118 13.11 -5.77 -4.42
C TRP A 118 13.26 -4.27 -4.65
N ILE A 119 14.48 -3.76 -4.54
CA ILE A 119 14.77 -2.32 -4.52
C ILE A 119 15.85 -1.98 -5.53
N HIS A 120 15.62 -0.98 -6.37
CA HIS A 120 16.60 -0.49 -7.33
C HIS A 120 17.06 -1.58 -8.30
N LEU A 121 16.12 -2.05 -9.12
CA LEU A 121 16.29 -3.04 -10.18
C LEU A 121 15.83 -2.46 -11.54
N PRO A 122 16.40 -1.31 -12.00
CA PRO A 122 15.83 -0.48 -13.08
C PRO A 122 15.75 -1.17 -14.44
N GLU A 123 16.47 -2.28 -14.64
CA GLU A 123 16.44 -3.05 -15.89
C GLU A 123 15.50 -4.28 -15.81
N LEU A 124 14.95 -4.60 -14.63
CA LEU A 124 14.13 -5.78 -14.41
C LEU A 124 12.79 -5.62 -15.11
N ASN A 125 12.58 -6.38 -16.18
CA ASN A 125 11.39 -6.25 -17.02
C ASN A 125 10.68 -7.59 -17.29
N SER A 126 11.23 -8.69 -16.78
CA SER A 126 10.65 -10.03 -16.97
C SER A 126 10.74 -10.86 -15.69
N ILE A 127 9.61 -11.35 -15.21
CA ILE A 127 9.54 -12.28 -14.09
C ILE A 127 8.71 -13.50 -14.46
N GLN A 128 9.10 -14.63 -13.90
CA GLN A 128 8.32 -15.86 -13.89
C GLN A 128 8.52 -16.51 -12.52
N LEU A 129 7.47 -16.54 -11.70
CA LEU A 129 7.54 -17.08 -10.34
C LEU A 129 6.45 -18.12 -10.13
N GLY A 130 6.84 -19.33 -9.75
CA GLY A 130 5.91 -20.44 -9.59
C GLY A 130 5.27 -20.84 -10.93
N GLN A 131 4.45 -21.89 -10.90
CA GLN A 131 3.65 -22.29 -12.07
C GLN A 131 2.36 -21.48 -12.18
N SER A 132 1.89 -20.93 -11.06
CA SER A 132 0.64 -20.19 -10.95
C SER A 132 0.83 -18.77 -10.39
N GLY A 133 2.07 -18.35 -10.14
CA GLY A 133 2.42 -17.19 -9.31
C GLY A 133 2.87 -17.61 -7.91
N VAL A 134 3.47 -16.65 -7.19
CA VAL A 134 3.71 -16.72 -5.73
C VAL A 134 2.38 -16.54 -5.03
N THR A 135 2.05 -17.47 -4.13
CA THR A 135 0.75 -17.49 -3.42
C THR A 135 0.84 -17.05 -1.97
N SER A 136 2.04 -16.95 -1.41
CA SER A 136 2.28 -16.49 -0.05
C SER A 136 3.44 -15.50 0.00
N ALA A 137 3.19 -14.35 0.63
CA ALA A 137 4.18 -13.39 1.10
C ALA A 137 3.49 -12.52 2.17
N THR A 138 4.15 -12.33 3.31
CA THR A 138 3.64 -11.48 4.40
C THR A 138 3.88 -10.01 4.10
N GLU A 139 5.00 -9.69 3.48
CA GLU A 139 5.37 -8.33 3.08
C GLU A 139 5.89 -8.33 1.64
N VAL A 140 5.52 -7.32 0.88
CA VAL A 140 5.93 -7.12 -0.51
C VAL A 140 6.36 -5.68 -0.71
N GLU A 141 7.65 -5.45 -0.89
CA GLU A 141 8.22 -4.17 -1.30
C GLU A 141 8.87 -4.31 -2.68
N ILE A 142 8.33 -3.62 -3.68
CA ILE A 142 8.87 -3.61 -5.05
C ILE A 142 9.02 -2.16 -5.49
N SER A 143 10.28 -1.72 -5.59
CA SER A 143 10.66 -0.35 -5.84
C SER A 143 11.69 -0.22 -6.96
N ASP A 144 11.47 0.74 -7.86
CA ASP A 144 12.40 1.10 -8.94
C ASP A 144 12.73 -0.10 -9.85
N THR A 145 11.70 -0.62 -10.52
CA THR A 145 11.81 -1.69 -11.51
C THR A 145 11.22 -1.29 -12.85
N ALA A 146 11.63 -1.96 -13.93
CA ALA A 146 11.07 -1.80 -15.27
C ALA A 146 9.91 -2.78 -15.56
N LEU A 147 9.30 -3.37 -14.53
CA LEU A 147 8.19 -4.31 -14.68
C LEU A 147 6.93 -3.57 -15.15
N SER A 148 6.25 -4.14 -16.14
CA SER A 148 4.98 -3.59 -16.63
C SER A 148 3.75 -4.19 -15.97
N SER A 149 3.91 -5.32 -15.26
CA SER A 149 2.86 -6.01 -14.54
C SER A 149 3.44 -6.79 -13.35
N LEU A 150 2.62 -6.98 -12.33
CA LEU A 150 2.91 -7.77 -11.13
C LEU A 150 2.00 -9.02 -11.03
N SER A 151 1.53 -9.55 -12.17
CA SER A 151 0.60 -10.70 -12.24
C SER A 151 1.10 -12.00 -11.60
N GLU A 152 2.42 -12.12 -11.41
CA GLU A 152 3.03 -13.27 -10.74
C GLU A 152 2.82 -13.25 -9.21
N PHE A 153 2.37 -12.13 -8.63
CA PHE A 153 2.15 -12.00 -7.19
C PHE A 153 0.66 -12.14 -6.85
N LYS A 154 0.22 -13.39 -6.59
CA LYS A 154 -1.18 -13.75 -6.32
C LYS A 154 -1.41 -14.09 -4.86
N VAL A 155 -0.98 -13.19 -4.00
CA VAL A 155 -1.11 -13.31 -2.55
C VAL A 155 -2.55 -13.05 -2.13
N SER A 156 -3.11 -13.92 -1.29
CA SER A 156 -4.49 -13.80 -0.78
C SER A 156 -4.60 -12.88 0.44
N SER A 157 -3.50 -12.67 1.16
CA SER A 157 -3.39 -11.77 2.29
C SER A 157 -1.96 -11.25 2.39
N VAL A 158 -1.80 -9.98 2.78
CA VAL A 158 -0.51 -9.38 3.13
C VAL A 158 -0.64 -8.57 4.41
N SER A 159 0.46 -8.36 5.12
CA SER A 159 0.56 -7.30 6.11
C SER A 159 0.88 -5.99 5.44
N ILE A 160 1.99 -5.95 4.68
CA ILE A 160 2.48 -4.74 4.02
C ILE A 160 2.65 -5.00 2.53
N MET A 161 2.17 -4.07 1.70
CA MET A 161 2.47 -4.01 0.27
C MET A 161 2.86 -2.58 -0.13
N LYS A 162 4.07 -2.40 -0.63
CA LYS A 162 4.61 -1.10 -1.07
C LYS A 162 5.14 -1.24 -2.49
N ILE A 163 4.41 -0.65 -3.43
CA ILE A 163 4.76 -0.69 -4.85
C ILE A 163 5.00 0.75 -5.30
N ASN A 164 6.25 1.10 -5.55
CA ASN A 164 6.60 2.49 -5.86
C ASN A 164 7.73 2.65 -6.87
N ASN A 165 7.81 3.81 -7.53
CA ASN A 165 8.86 4.12 -8.51
C ASN A 165 8.95 3.10 -9.66
N ASN A 166 7.85 2.42 -10.02
CA ASN A 166 7.81 1.49 -11.14
C ASN A 166 7.15 2.17 -12.35
N ASP A 167 7.87 3.11 -12.99
CA ASP A 167 7.36 3.98 -14.06
C ASP A 167 6.74 3.26 -15.27
N ARG A 168 7.01 1.96 -15.43
CA ARG A 168 6.45 1.13 -16.51
C ARG A 168 5.26 0.28 -16.09
N LEU A 169 4.95 0.23 -14.79
CA LEU A 169 3.89 -0.61 -14.25
C LEU A 169 2.54 -0.05 -14.69
N GLN A 170 1.80 -0.84 -15.47
CA GLN A 170 0.50 -0.43 -16.01
C GLN A 170 -0.65 -1.13 -15.30
N THR A 171 -0.42 -2.32 -14.74
CA THR A 171 -1.49 -3.09 -14.12
C THR A 171 -0.99 -3.87 -12.92
N TYR A 172 -1.80 -3.85 -11.86
CA TYR A 172 -1.75 -4.82 -10.79
C TYR A 172 -3.15 -5.39 -10.56
N GLU A 173 -3.29 -6.69 -10.80
CA GLU A 173 -4.51 -7.45 -10.52
C GLU A 173 -4.17 -8.61 -9.59
N SER A 174 -4.94 -8.76 -8.51
CA SER A 174 -4.71 -9.79 -7.50
C SER A 174 -6.00 -10.25 -6.83
N THR A 175 -6.01 -11.49 -6.35
CA THR A 175 -7.05 -12.07 -5.48
C THR A 175 -6.83 -11.72 -4.01
N LEU A 176 -6.19 -10.59 -3.74
CA LEU A 176 -5.86 -10.14 -2.39
C LEU A 176 -7.15 -9.80 -1.65
N ALA A 177 -7.41 -10.49 -0.54
CA ALA A 177 -8.64 -10.34 0.23
C ALA A 177 -8.47 -9.52 1.51
N ASN A 178 -7.25 -9.43 2.04
CA ASN A 178 -6.97 -8.82 3.34
C ASN A 178 -5.58 -8.13 3.39
N VAL A 179 -5.54 -6.89 3.88
CA VAL A 179 -4.31 -6.11 4.14
C VAL A 179 -4.24 -5.75 5.63
N THR A 180 -3.40 -6.43 6.41
CA THR A 180 -3.39 -6.28 7.89
C THR A 180 -2.74 -5.02 8.43
N ASP A 181 -1.90 -4.35 7.64
CA ASP A 181 -1.21 -3.12 8.06
C ASP A 181 -1.34 -2.03 6.99
N GLU A 182 -0.68 -2.16 5.84
CA GLU A 182 -0.62 -1.08 4.85
C GLU A 182 -0.49 -1.59 3.42
N LEU A 183 -1.24 -1.00 2.49
CA LEU A 183 -1.03 -1.15 1.05
C LEU A 183 -0.87 0.24 0.43
N THR A 184 0.25 0.48 -0.24
CA THR A 184 0.56 1.74 -0.91
C THR A 184 1.04 1.54 -2.34
N PHE A 185 0.50 2.37 -3.24
CA PHE A 185 0.97 2.55 -4.61
C PHE A 185 1.33 4.02 -4.80
N SER A 186 2.55 4.33 -5.26
CA SER A 186 2.98 5.71 -5.52
C SER A 186 4.05 5.79 -6.62
N SER A 187 4.03 6.84 -7.43
CA SER A 187 5.06 7.08 -8.47
C SER A 187 5.29 5.86 -9.36
N ASN A 188 4.22 5.20 -9.80
CA ASN A 188 4.28 4.11 -10.77
C ASN A 188 3.97 4.64 -12.18
N GLY A 189 3.70 3.75 -13.14
CA GLY A 189 3.27 4.19 -14.47
C GLY A 189 2.00 5.04 -14.40
N ALA A 190 1.96 6.14 -15.16
CA ALA A 190 0.88 7.12 -15.13
C ALA A 190 -0.51 6.52 -15.42
N ASP A 191 -0.57 5.43 -16.20
CA ASP A 191 -1.81 4.72 -16.55
C ASP A 191 -2.08 3.51 -15.63
N LEU A 192 -1.51 3.48 -14.42
CA LEU A 192 -1.61 2.32 -13.53
C LEU A 192 -3.07 2.04 -13.14
N VAL A 193 -3.52 0.84 -13.48
CA VAL A 193 -4.78 0.25 -13.04
C VAL A 193 -4.52 -0.75 -11.91
N VAL A 194 -5.12 -0.51 -10.75
CA VAL A 194 -5.10 -1.44 -9.60
C VAL A 194 -6.47 -2.10 -9.45
N SER A 195 -6.51 -3.42 -9.58
CA SER A 195 -7.74 -4.20 -9.48
C SER A 195 -7.64 -5.24 -8.37
N LEU A 196 -8.41 -5.05 -7.30
CA LEU A 196 -8.46 -5.95 -6.14
C LEU A 196 -9.92 -6.36 -5.89
N PRO A 197 -10.51 -7.17 -6.81
CA PRO A 197 -11.93 -7.50 -6.77
C PRO A 197 -12.36 -8.28 -5.52
N ASP A 198 -11.42 -8.97 -4.88
CA ASP A 198 -11.66 -9.81 -3.71
C ASP A 198 -11.30 -9.12 -2.38
N LEU A 199 -10.79 -7.88 -2.39
CA LEU A 199 -10.38 -7.17 -1.18
C LEU A 199 -11.61 -6.84 -0.33
N ILE A 200 -11.74 -7.48 0.84
CA ILE A 200 -12.89 -7.32 1.74
C ILE A 200 -12.57 -6.37 2.88
N TRP A 201 -11.35 -6.46 3.42
CA TRP A 201 -10.91 -5.72 4.60
C TRP A 201 -9.50 -5.19 4.40
N ALA A 202 -9.25 -3.96 4.82
CA ALA A 202 -7.89 -3.43 4.91
C ALA A 202 -7.71 -2.58 6.16
N ASN A 203 -6.48 -2.54 6.67
CA ASN A 203 -6.12 -1.61 7.74
C ASN A 203 -5.94 -0.20 7.18
N ASN A 204 -4.98 0.00 6.28
CA ASN A 204 -4.70 1.28 5.65
C ASN A 204 -4.43 1.11 4.14
N LEU A 205 -5.00 1.99 3.32
CA LEU A 205 -4.84 2.01 1.86
C LEU A 205 -4.41 3.41 1.38
N GLY A 206 -3.32 3.50 0.62
CA GLY A 206 -2.83 4.74 0.02
C GLY A 206 -2.56 4.60 -1.47
N PHE A 207 -3.08 5.52 -2.27
CA PHE A 207 -2.88 5.53 -3.70
C PHE A 207 -2.46 6.93 -4.15
N THR A 208 -1.33 7.00 -4.84
CA THR A 208 -0.78 8.21 -5.45
C THR A 208 -0.36 7.91 -6.88
N ASP A 209 -0.59 8.84 -7.80
CA ASP A 209 -0.28 8.69 -9.22
C ASP A 209 -0.95 7.44 -9.87
N VAL A 210 -2.22 7.15 -9.53
CA VAL A 210 -2.97 6.02 -10.12
C VAL A 210 -4.05 6.50 -11.10
N ALA A 211 -4.32 5.70 -12.14
CA ALA A 211 -5.36 6.02 -13.12
C ALA A 211 -6.71 5.38 -12.79
N GLU A 212 -6.73 4.18 -12.20
CA GLU A 212 -7.95 3.47 -11.84
C GLU A 212 -7.71 2.53 -10.65
N VAL A 213 -8.69 2.48 -9.72
CA VAL A 213 -8.67 1.56 -8.58
C VAL A 213 -10.03 0.89 -8.41
N ASN A 214 -10.06 -0.45 -8.50
CA ASN A 214 -11.28 -1.26 -8.43
C ASN A 214 -11.36 -2.08 -7.14
N LEU A 215 -12.26 -1.70 -6.23
CA LEU A 215 -12.46 -2.33 -4.91
C LEU A 215 -13.93 -2.74 -4.65
N PRO A 216 -14.58 -3.52 -5.53
CA PRO A 216 -16.01 -3.79 -5.45
C PRO A 216 -16.43 -4.60 -4.21
N ALA A 217 -15.55 -5.45 -3.65
CA ALA A 217 -15.84 -6.26 -2.47
C ALA A 217 -15.48 -5.59 -1.14
N LEU A 218 -14.83 -4.42 -1.18
CA LEU A 218 -14.33 -3.76 0.02
C LEU A 218 -15.49 -3.38 0.93
N GLN A 219 -15.46 -3.85 2.17
CA GLN A 219 -16.52 -3.66 3.16
C GLN A 219 -16.07 -2.82 4.34
N TYR A 220 -14.80 -2.87 4.70
CA TYR A 220 -14.33 -2.29 5.95
C TYR A 220 -12.87 -1.81 5.86
N ILE A 221 -12.64 -0.59 6.35
CA ILE A 221 -11.31 -0.01 6.56
C ILE A 221 -11.13 0.25 8.06
N ASN A 222 -10.08 -0.29 8.69
CA ASN A 222 -9.86 -0.07 10.14
C ASN A 222 -9.22 1.29 10.43
N ASP A 223 -8.28 1.74 9.60
CA ASP A 223 -7.63 3.05 9.74
C ASP A 223 -8.10 3.98 8.63
N SER A 224 -7.35 4.13 7.54
CA SER A 224 -7.60 5.16 6.52
C SER A 224 -7.59 4.61 5.09
N ILE A 225 -8.25 5.33 4.18
CA ILE A 225 -8.12 5.16 2.73
C ILE A 225 -7.94 6.52 2.07
N ARG A 226 -6.88 6.66 1.28
CA ARG A 226 -6.48 7.94 0.69
C ARG A 226 -6.07 7.81 -0.78
N PHE A 227 -6.49 8.82 -1.56
CA PHE A 227 -6.13 9.01 -2.97
C PHE A 227 -5.58 10.42 -3.17
N ASP A 228 -4.32 10.50 -3.57
CA ASP A 228 -3.59 11.76 -3.77
C ASP A 228 -3.08 11.87 -5.20
N ASP A 229 -3.12 13.07 -5.79
CA ASP A 229 -2.45 13.40 -7.06
C ASP A 229 -2.70 12.37 -8.19
N SER A 230 -3.89 11.76 -8.21
CA SER A 230 -4.22 10.66 -9.12
C SER A 230 -5.10 11.14 -10.27
N SER A 231 -4.95 10.53 -11.44
CA SER A 231 -5.76 10.84 -12.64
C SER A 231 -7.06 10.03 -12.68
N LEU A 232 -7.65 9.77 -11.50
CA LEU A 232 -8.91 9.06 -11.37
C LEU A 232 -10.03 9.91 -11.96
N THR A 233 -10.81 9.36 -12.89
CA THR A 233 -12.03 10.03 -13.38
C THR A 233 -13.24 9.75 -12.50
N SER A 234 -13.25 8.59 -11.84
CA SER A 234 -14.32 8.14 -10.96
C SER A 234 -13.80 7.15 -9.93
N PHE A 235 -14.43 7.09 -8.76
CA PHE A 235 -14.19 6.03 -7.78
C PHE A 235 -15.49 5.53 -7.14
N SER A 236 -15.57 4.22 -6.91
CA SER A 236 -16.70 3.57 -6.26
C SER A 236 -16.24 2.44 -5.34
N ALA A 237 -16.72 2.46 -4.10
CA ALA A 237 -16.62 1.33 -3.18
C ALA A 237 -18.05 0.95 -2.70
N PRO A 238 -18.82 0.20 -3.52
CA PRO A 238 -20.25 0.03 -3.31
C PRO A 238 -20.62 -0.71 -2.02
N ASN A 239 -19.73 -1.56 -1.52
CA ASN A 239 -19.96 -2.39 -0.35
C ASN A 239 -19.28 -1.84 0.92
N LEU A 240 -18.53 -0.73 0.83
CA LEU A 240 -17.82 -0.17 1.98
C LEU A 240 -18.87 0.41 2.94
N THR A 241 -18.94 -0.11 4.16
CA THR A 241 -19.89 0.36 5.18
C THR A 241 -19.23 1.24 6.23
N THR A 242 -17.94 1.04 6.49
CA THR A 242 -17.26 1.65 7.64
C THR A 242 -15.78 1.94 7.37
N VAL A 243 -15.37 3.15 7.70
CA VAL A 243 -13.97 3.52 7.99
C VAL A 243 -13.90 3.74 9.50
N GLU A 244 -13.27 2.84 10.25
CA GLU A 244 -13.49 2.73 11.71
C GLU A 244 -12.84 3.85 12.52
N LYS A 245 -11.56 4.16 12.26
CA LYS A 245 -10.77 5.07 13.11
C LYS A 245 -10.19 6.25 12.37
N GLY A 246 -9.84 6.07 11.10
CA GLY A 246 -9.11 7.05 10.32
C GLY A 246 -9.96 7.68 9.22
N ASP A 247 -9.27 8.17 8.20
CA ASP A 247 -9.79 9.15 7.28
C ASP A 247 -10.22 8.53 5.94
N LEU A 248 -11.21 9.15 5.32
CA LEU A 248 -11.53 8.98 3.90
C LEU A 248 -11.10 10.24 3.16
N ALA A 249 -10.06 10.14 2.33
CA ALA A 249 -9.45 11.31 1.71
C ALA A 249 -9.26 11.17 0.19
N PHE A 250 -9.68 12.21 -0.54
CA PHE A 250 -9.38 12.41 -1.96
C PHE A 250 -8.83 13.82 -2.12
N VAL A 251 -7.54 13.95 -2.43
CA VAL A 251 -6.86 15.23 -2.56
C VAL A 251 -6.16 15.35 -3.91
N ALA A 252 -6.31 16.49 -4.57
CA ALA A 252 -5.64 16.81 -5.83
C ALA A 252 -5.92 15.84 -7.00
N ASN A 253 -7.06 15.15 -7.00
CA ASN A 253 -7.48 14.30 -8.12
C ASN A 253 -8.26 15.13 -9.13
N LEU A 254 -7.54 15.90 -9.95
CA LEU A 254 -8.11 16.98 -10.77
C LEU A 254 -9.18 16.50 -11.78
N GLU A 255 -9.08 15.25 -12.22
CA GLU A 255 -9.99 14.62 -13.19
C GLU A 255 -11.19 13.91 -12.55
N LEU A 256 -11.23 13.81 -11.22
CA LEU A 256 -12.27 13.08 -10.49
C LEU A 256 -13.61 13.79 -10.62
N GLY A 257 -14.50 13.26 -11.44
CA GLY A 257 -15.84 13.81 -11.66
C GLY A 257 -16.95 13.07 -10.91
N ASN A 258 -16.67 11.87 -10.40
CA ASN A 258 -17.67 11.05 -9.71
C ASN A 258 -17.08 10.25 -8.55
N LEU A 259 -17.74 10.29 -7.40
CA LEU A 259 -17.34 9.58 -6.20
C LEU A 259 -18.57 8.94 -5.55
N THR A 260 -18.55 7.62 -5.30
CA THR A 260 -19.74 6.90 -4.80
C THR A 260 -19.44 5.89 -3.70
N PHE A 261 -20.18 6.02 -2.59
CA PHE A 261 -20.15 5.16 -1.40
C PHE A 261 -21.58 4.88 -0.91
N PRO A 262 -22.39 4.12 -1.68
CA PRO A 262 -23.82 3.95 -1.41
C PRO A 262 -24.15 3.25 -0.09
N SER A 263 -23.20 2.50 0.49
CA SER A 263 -23.39 1.73 1.73
C SER A 263 -22.64 2.30 2.95
N LEU A 264 -21.85 3.36 2.77
CA LEU A 264 -20.99 3.89 3.83
C LEU A 264 -21.83 4.66 4.85
N THR A 265 -21.78 4.24 6.11
CA THR A 265 -22.54 4.85 7.20
C THR A 265 -21.68 5.62 8.19
N GLN A 266 -20.39 5.28 8.30
CA GLN A 266 -19.51 5.83 9.32
C GLN A 266 -18.08 6.05 8.81
N ILE A 267 -17.53 7.21 9.16
CA ILE A 267 -16.10 7.53 9.09
C ILE A 267 -15.64 7.94 10.49
N GLY A 268 -14.73 7.19 11.11
CA GLY A 268 -14.25 7.45 12.46
C GLY A 268 -13.34 8.68 12.55
N GLY A 269 -12.53 8.91 11.52
CA GLY A 269 -11.73 10.12 11.34
C GLY A 269 -12.46 11.14 10.48
N SER A 270 -11.71 11.78 9.58
CA SER A 270 -12.15 12.91 8.77
C SER A 270 -12.60 12.50 7.37
N LEU A 271 -13.59 13.21 6.83
CA LEU A 271 -13.91 13.19 5.40
C LEU A 271 -13.21 14.38 4.74
N THR A 272 -12.27 14.12 3.84
CA THR A 272 -11.49 15.17 3.17
C THR A 272 -11.62 15.05 1.66
N LEU A 273 -12.27 16.02 1.01
CA LEU A 273 -12.36 16.14 -0.44
C LEU A 273 -11.83 17.52 -0.84
N ILE A 274 -10.56 17.61 -1.23
CA ILE A 274 -9.88 18.89 -1.50
C ILE A 274 -9.25 18.88 -2.90
N ASN A 275 -9.43 19.97 -3.65
CA ASN A 275 -8.80 20.17 -4.96
C ASN A 275 -9.10 19.04 -5.97
N ASN A 276 -10.35 18.57 -5.98
CA ASN A 276 -10.84 17.63 -7.00
C ASN A 276 -11.67 18.44 -8.02
N THR A 277 -10.99 19.19 -8.90
CA THR A 277 -11.60 20.30 -9.66
C THR A 277 -12.70 19.89 -10.63
N ALA A 278 -12.75 18.63 -11.07
CA ALA A 278 -13.83 18.08 -11.90
C ALA A 278 -15.04 17.60 -11.09
N LEU A 279 -14.93 17.50 -9.75
CA LEU A 279 -15.99 17.04 -8.87
C LEU A 279 -16.94 18.21 -8.56
N GLU A 280 -17.92 18.41 -9.44
CA GLU A 280 -18.88 19.51 -9.27
C GLU A 280 -20.02 19.18 -8.30
N THR A 281 -20.29 17.90 -8.03
CA THR A 281 -21.37 17.47 -7.13
C THR A 281 -20.87 16.42 -6.16
N VAL A 282 -21.20 16.61 -4.88
CA VAL A 282 -20.97 15.62 -3.81
C VAL A 282 -22.31 15.09 -3.34
N ASP A 283 -22.75 13.97 -3.91
CA ASP A 283 -23.99 13.25 -3.56
C ASP A 283 -23.79 11.74 -3.33
N GLY A 284 -22.53 11.28 -3.40
CA GLY A 284 -22.14 9.88 -3.30
C GLY A 284 -22.24 9.25 -1.91
N PHE A 285 -22.73 9.98 -0.90
CA PHE A 285 -22.77 9.55 0.51
C PHE A 285 -24.21 9.50 1.06
N PRO A 286 -25.13 8.74 0.44
CA PRO A 286 -26.55 8.80 0.79
C PRO A 286 -26.88 8.26 2.20
N LEU A 287 -26.01 7.40 2.75
CA LEU A 287 -26.21 6.74 4.06
C LEU A 287 -25.19 7.17 5.11
N LEU A 288 -24.32 8.15 4.83
CA LEU A 288 -23.29 8.57 5.79
C LEU A 288 -23.95 9.29 6.97
N GLU A 289 -24.02 8.61 8.11
CA GLU A 289 -24.66 9.07 9.35
C GLU A 289 -23.67 9.80 10.25
N GLU A 290 -22.42 9.32 10.30
CA GLU A 290 -21.43 9.77 11.27
C GLU A 290 -20.05 10.05 10.67
N VAL A 291 -19.50 11.22 11.03
CA VAL A 291 -18.08 11.56 10.87
C VAL A 291 -17.51 11.93 12.24
N GLY A 292 -16.54 11.14 12.72
CA GLY A 292 -15.93 11.31 14.04
C GLY A 292 -14.90 12.44 14.10
N GLY A 293 -14.26 12.75 12.99
CA GLY A 293 -13.32 13.86 12.79
C GLY A 293 -13.94 15.05 12.07
N ALA A 294 -13.12 15.77 11.30
CA ALA A 294 -13.56 16.95 10.55
C ALA A 294 -14.18 16.55 9.20
N ILE A 295 -15.08 17.38 8.69
CA ILE A 295 -15.52 17.35 7.29
C ILE A 295 -14.85 18.53 6.60
N ARG A 296 -13.97 18.26 5.64
CA ARG A 296 -13.21 19.26 4.88
C ARG A 296 -13.46 19.11 3.39
N LEU A 297 -14.19 20.04 2.83
CA LEU A 297 -14.59 20.04 1.44
C LEU A 297 -14.09 21.33 0.78
N GLY A 298 -13.16 21.21 -0.15
CA GLY A 298 -12.61 22.32 -0.94
C GLY A 298 -12.60 21.98 -2.43
N GLY A 299 -13.27 22.76 -3.28
CA GLY A 299 -13.37 22.40 -4.68
C GLY A 299 -14.16 23.38 -5.55
N ASN A 300 -14.67 22.87 -6.67
CA ASN A 300 -15.50 23.61 -7.63
C ASN A 300 -16.97 23.20 -7.53
N PHE A 301 -17.43 22.89 -6.32
CA PHE A 301 -18.76 22.32 -6.08
C PHE A 301 -19.89 23.28 -6.48
N GLN A 302 -20.89 22.75 -7.16
CA GLN A 302 -22.20 23.38 -7.38
C GLN A 302 -23.23 22.90 -6.36
N ASN A 303 -23.04 21.69 -5.82
CA ASN A 303 -23.93 21.14 -4.80
C ASN A 303 -23.20 20.10 -3.93
N VAL A 304 -23.49 20.12 -2.62
CA VAL A 304 -23.02 19.13 -1.65
C VAL A 304 -24.21 18.64 -0.85
N SER A 305 -24.37 17.33 -0.73
CA SER A 305 -25.49 16.68 -0.06
C SER A 305 -25.01 15.50 0.78
N LEU A 306 -25.29 15.56 2.09
CA LEU A 306 -25.06 14.50 3.07
C LEU A 306 -26.38 14.22 3.81
N PRO A 307 -27.37 13.61 3.15
CA PRO A 307 -28.76 13.64 3.60
C PRO A 307 -29.03 12.84 4.88
N ALA A 308 -28.20 11.85 5.18
CA ALA A 308 -28.29 11.03 6.39
C ALA A 308 -27.41 11.53 7.54
N LEU A 309 -26.67 12.64 7.38
CA LEU A 309 -25.71 13.09 8.39
C LEU A 309 -26.40 13.46 9.70
N GLU A 310 -26.19 12.63 10.72
CA GLU A 310 -26.70 12.83 12.08
C GLU A 310 -25.63 13.46 12.98
N ARG A 311 -24.35 13.21 12.70
CA ARG A 311 -23.26 13.69 13.55
C ARG A 311 -21.96 13.95 12.80
N ALA A 312 -21.44 15.17 12.92
CA ALA A 312 -20.05 15.54 12.62
C ALA A 312 -19.39 16.05 13.91
N ALA A 313 -18.45 15.28 14.46
CA ALA A 313 -17.85 15.59 15.77
C ALA A 313 -16.81 16.71 15.71
N GLY A 314 -16.02 16.76 14.64
CA GLY A 314 -15.03 17.80 14.41
C GLY A 314 -15.59 19.01 13.65
N ASP A 315 -14.67 19.83 13.14
CA ASP A 315 -15.01 21.01 12.36
C ASP A 315 -15.64 20.64 11.01
N PHE A 316 -16.55 21.50 10.54
CA PHE A 316 -17.13 21.42 9.22
C PHE A 316 -16.68 22.63 8.41
N VAL A 317 -15.88 22.38 7.37
CA VAL A 317 -15.39 23.40 6.45
C VAL A 317 -15.82 23.01 5.03
N LEU A 318 -16.61 23.87 4.40
CA LEU A 318 -17.02 23.75 3.01
C LEU A 318 -16.67 25.04 2.25
N ALA A 319 -15.70 24.96 1.34
CA ALA A 319 -15.33 26.04 0.44
C ALA A 319 -15.55 25.60 -1.01
N SER A 320 -16.17 26.48 -1.81
CA SER A 320 -16.33 26.26 -3.25
C SER A 320 -16.02 27.52 -4.05
N THR A 321 -15.43 27.35 -5.23
CA THR A 321 -15.35 28.43 -6.23
C THR A 321 -16.71 28.76 -6.85
N GLY A 322 -17.69 27.85 -6.73
CA GLY A 322 -19.06 28.06 -7.21
C GLY A 322 -19.98 28.68 -6.13
N ASP A 323 -21.13 29.20 -6.56
CA ASP A 323 -22.17 29.65 -5.64
C ASP A 323 -22.87 28.44 -5.00
N ILE A 324 -22.62 28.28 -3.70
CA ILE A 324 -23.22 27.23 -2.85
C ILE A 324 -24.04 27.83 -1.72
N THR A 325 -24.59 29.04 -1.90
CA THR A 325 -25.31 29.78 -0.86
C THR A 325 -26.44 28.96 -0.22
N ASP A 326 -27.22 28.24 -1.02
CA ASP A 326 -28.33 27.43 -0.50
C ASP A 326 -27.83 26.17 0.23
N THR A 327 -26.78 25.52 -0.27
CA THR A 327 -26.09 24.43 0.42
C THR A 327 -25.53 24.89 1.77
N CYS A 328 -24.91 26.07 1.83
CA CYS A 328 -24.43 26.64 3.08
C CYS A 328 -25.55 26.87 4.10
N LYS A 329 -26.71 27.40 3.68
CA LYS A 329 -27.88 27.55 4.58
C LYS A 329 -28.36 26.21 5.14
N THR A 330 -28.32 25.15 4.34
CA THR A 330 -28.67 23.80 4.81
C THR A 330 -27.75 23.36 5.94
N PHE A 331 -26.43 23.42 5.75
CA PHE A 331 -25.48 22.98 6.79
C PHE A 331 -25.39 23.96 7.97
N GLU A 332 -25.59 25.26 7.78
CA GLU A 332 -25.69 26.25 8.86
C GLU A 332 -26.85 25.92 9.80
N SER A 333 -27.99 25.41 9.27
CA SER A 333 -29.11 24.97 10.11
C SER A 333 -28.82 23.73 10.96
N MET A 334 -27.73 23.01 10.65
CA MET A 334 -27.26 21.82 11.36
C MET A 334 -26.18 22.16 12.41
N GLU A 335 -25.69 23.40 12.44
CA GLU A 335 -24.68 23.87 13.39
C GLU A 335 -25.20 23.77 14.84
N GLY A 336 -24.38 23.19 15.72
CA GLY A 336 -24.71 22.94 17.12
C GLY A 336 -25.55 21.67 17.37
N ASP A 337 -26.36 21.23 16.40
CA ASP A 337 -27.19 20.02 16.52
C ASP A 337 -26.55 18.78 15.90
N GLN A 338 -26.29 18.76 14.60
CA GLN A 338 -25.57 17.63 13.97
C GLN A 338 -24.06 17.94 13.87
N ILE A 339 -23.69 19.18 13.58
CA ILE A 339 -22.29 19.64 13.49
C ILE A 339 -21.86 20.17 14.85
N LYS A 340 -20.84 19.55 15.45
CA LYS A 340 -20.42 19.82 16.84
C LYS A 340 -19.17 20.70 16.95
N GLY A 341 -18.29 20.68 15.95
CA GLY A 341 -17.09 21.53 15.89
C GLY A 341 -17.37 22.92 15.32
N GLY A 342 -16.30 23.61 14.92
CA GLY A 342 -16.40 24.89 14.21
C GLY A 342 -17.09 24.73 12.86
N PHE A 343 -17.84 25.75 12.43
CA PHE A 343 -18.53 25.75 11.14
C PHE A 343 -18.02 26.90 10.26
N ALA A 344 -17.63 26.56 9.03
CA ALA A 344 -17.28 27.51 7.99
C ALA A 344 -17.85 27.04 6.65
N CYS A 345 -18.63 27.89 5.98
CA CYS A 345 -19.14 27.62 4.63
C CYS A 345 -18.99 28.85 3.75
N ARG A 346 -18.35 28.70 2.59
CA ARG A 346 -18.03 29.79 1.66
C ARG A 346 -18.24 29.35 0.21
N GLY A 347 -19.12 30.05 -0.50
CA GLY A 347 -19.22 30.00 -1.95
C GLY A 347 -18.52 31.20 -2.59
N ASP A 348 -18.35 31.15 -3.91
CA ASP A 348 -17.61 32.15 -4.70
C ASP A 348 -16.21 32.45 -4.12
N ASP A 349 -15.55 31.42 -3.56
CA ASP A 349 -14.22 31.52 -2.95
C ASP A 349 -13.14 31.07 -3.95
N ASP A 350 -12.42 32.03 -4.54
CA ASP A 350 -11.32 31.77 -5.48
C ASP A 350 -10.19 30.88 -4.89
N LYS A 351 -10.12 30.75 -3.56
CA LYS A 351 -9.12 29.94 -2.85
C LYS A 351 -9.64 28.58 -2.39
N ALA A 352 -10.86 28.18 -2.77
CA ALA A 352 -11.46 26.92 -2.33
C ALA A 352 -10.65 25.65 -2.68
N ASN A 353 -9.76 25.73 -3.67
CA ASN A 353 -8.88 24.63 -4.07
C ASN A 353 -7.51 24.64 -3.35
N ASP A 354 -7.20 25.65 -2.54
CA ASP A 354 -5.97 25.68 -1.75
C ASP A 354 -6.16 24.87 -0.46
N GLU A 355 -5.46 23.74 -0.37
CA GLU A 355 -5.51 22.84 0.78
C GLU A 355 -5.15 23.54 2.09
N ASN A 356 -4.20 24.47 2.09
CA ASN A 356 -3.78 25.14 3.33
C ASN A 356 -4.89 26.05 3.86
N GLU A 357 -5.58 26.77 2.97
CA GLU A 357 -6.67 27.66 3.35
C GLU A 357 -7.83 26.85 3.95
N VAL A 358 -8.28 25.78 3.28
CA VAL A 358 -9.35 24.88 3.76
C VAL A 358 -8.98 24.20 5.08
N ASN A 359 -7.70 23.88 5.29
CA ASN A 359 -7.24 23.25 6.53
C ASN A 359 -7.21 24.21 7.73
N THR A 360 -7.00 25.51 7.51
CA THR A 360 -6.84 26.50 8.59
C THR A 360 -8.13 27.04 9.20
N ASP A 361 -9.27 26.94 8.51
CA ASP A 361 -10.55 27.55 8.92
C ASP A 361 -11.34 26.87 10.04
N GLY A 362 -10.80 25.81 10.66
CA GLY A 362 -11.43 25.14 11.81
C GLY A 362 -11.37 25.94 13.12
N GLY A 363 -10.59 27.03 13.16
CA GLY A 363 -10.48 27.89 14.34
C GLY A 363 -11.61 28.93 14.40
N SER A 364 -12.60 28.70 15.26
CA SER A 364 -13.71 29.63 15.52
C SER A 364 -13.26 31.11 15.65
N ASN A 365 -13.73 31.98 14.74
CA ASN A 365 -14.27 33.29 15.10
C ASN A 365 -15.13 33.90 13.96
N GLY A 366 -16.32 34.35 14.30
CA GLY A 366 -17.34 34.82 13.37
C GLY A 366 -17.08 36.16 12.65
N GLY A 367 -17.85 36.36 11.59
CA GLY A 367 -18.37 37.63 11.08
C GLY A 367 -17.36 38.74 10.72
N GLY A 368 -17.15 38.97 9.41
CA GLY A 368 -16.47 40.19 8.97
C GLY A 368 -16.28 40.36 7.47
N ASN A 369 -17.31 40.92 6.83
CA ASN A 369 -17.33 41.69 5.58
C ASN A 369 -15.96 42.08 4.96
N GLY A 370 -15.85 41.83 3.65
CA GLY A 370 -14.67 42.12 2.82
C GLY A 370 -14.13 43.55 2.86
N GLY A 371 -12.82 43.64 2.65
CA GLY A 371 -12.05 44.86 2.48
C GLY A 371 -10.64 44.56 2.02
N SER A 372 -10.37 44.78 0.74
CA SER A 372 -9.05 44.70 0.12
C SER A 372 -8.10 45.79 0.64
N SER A 373 -6.85 45.44 0.99
CA SER A 373 -5.67 46.29 0.77
C SER A 373 -4.35 45.53 0.99
N ASN A 374 -3.48 45.59 -0.02
CA ASN A 374 -2.08 45.17 0.01
C ASN A 374 -1.23 45.98 1.01
N ASN A 375 -0.29 45.32 1.70
CA ASN A 375 1.16 45.57 1.63
C ASN A 375 1.94 44.79 2.71
N ASP A 376 3.21 44.58 2.39
CA ASP A 376 4.19 43.63 2.93
C ASP A 376 4.65 43.79 4.39
N ASP A 377 5.26 42.68 4.85
CA ASP A 377 6.35 42.53 5.83
C ASP A 377 6.07 42.71 7.33
N SER A 378 5.99 41.58 8.06
CA SER A 378 7.03 41.11 9.01
C SER A 378 6.48 40.31 10.21
N ALA A 379 6.94 39.07 10.32
CA ALA A 379 7.39 38.36 11.52
C ALA A 379 6.53 38.37 12.81
N ALA A 380 5.76 37.30 13.00
CA ALA A 380 5.66 36.50 14.24
C ALA A 380 4.97 35.18 13.82
N GLY A 381 5.54 33.99 13.97
CA GLY A 381 6.20 33.49 15.17
C GLY A 381 5.25 32.58 15.97
N THR A 382 4.54 31.65 15.32
CA THR A 382 3.94 30.48 15.97
C THR A 382 4.09 29.27 15.05
N VAL A 383 5.08 28.45 15.39
CA VAL A 383 5.23 27.09 14.89
C VAL A 383 4.13 26.25 15.52
N SER A 384 3.15 25.81 14.72
CA SER A 384 2.35 24.63 15.04
C SER A 384 2.81 23.52 14.12
N ALA A 385 3.54 22.58 14.72
CA ALA A 385 3.97 21.35 14.09
C ALA A 385 2.75 20.53 13.66
N ASN A 386 2.61 20.37 12.35
CA ASN A 386 2.30 19.11 11.66
C ASN A 386 2.29 19.45 10.16
N MET A 387 3.48 19.56 9.57
CA MET A 387 3.60 19.56 8.13
C MET A 387 3.50 18.12 7.61
N LEU A 388 2.68 17.99 6.57
CA LEU A 388 2.87 17.06 5.46
C LEU A 388 4.33 16.70 5.22
N ALA A 389 4.63 15.41 5.28
CA ALA A 389 5.69 14.75 4.52
C ALA A 389 5.55 13.22 4.68
N LEU A 390 4.61 12.60 3.97
CA LEU A 390 4.86 11.24 3.46
C LEU A 390 5.56 11.39 2.11
N VAL A 391 6.77 11.94 2.16
CA VAL A 391 7.76 11.69 1.12
C VAL A 391 8.11 10.22 1.28
N ALA A 392 7.94 9.44 0.23
CA ALA A 392 8.50 8.11 0.10
C ALA A 392 10.03 8.20 0.30
N ALA A 393 10.47 8.04 1.54
CA ALA A 393 11.87 7.88 1.89
C ALA A 393 12.08 6.41 2.18
N GLY A 394 12.62 5.69 1.18
CA GLY A 394 13.26 4.40 1.41
C GLY A 394 14.33 4.56 2.47
N ALA A 395 14.05 4.07 3.68
CA ALA A 395 15.00 4.05 4.76
C ALA A 395 15.85 2.78 4.66
N ILE A 396 17.00 2.93 4.01
CA ILE A 396 18.15 2.03 4.14
C ILE A 396 18.51 1.95 5.63
N GLY A 397 18.49 0.74 6.17
CA GLY A 397 18.87 0.46 7.55
C GLY A 397 20.35 0.77 7.82
N ILE A 398 20.63 1.36 8.97
CA ILE A 398 21.91 1.18 9.66
C ILE A 398 21.63 0.92 11.13
N PHE A 399 21.87 -0.34 11.49
CA PHE A 399 22.09 -0.83 12.85
C PHE A 399 23.31 -0.11 13.46
N ALA A 400 23.14 0.51 14.63
CA ALA A 400 24.24 0.72 15.57
C ALA A 400 23.72 0.80 17.01
N GLN A 401 23.98 -0.29 17.72
CA GLN A 401 24.13 -0.48 19.17
C GLN A 401 23.95 0.73 20.08
N LEU A 402 23.23 0.54 21.20
CA LEU A 402 23.76 0.82 22.55
C LEU A 402 22.80 0.31 23.65
N LEU A 403 23.31 -0.68 24.40
CA LEU A 403 22.94 -1.17 25.75
C LEU A 403 21.52 -1.70 26.02
#